data_AF-A0A077DE24-F1
#
_entry.id   AF-A0A077DE24-F1
#
_cell.length_a   1.000
_cell.length_b   1.000
_cell.length_c   1.000
_cell.angle_alpha   90.00
_cell.angle_beta   90.00
_cell.angle_gamma   90.00
#
_symmetry.space_group_name_H-M   'P 1'
#
loop_
_entity.id
_entity.type
_entity.pdbx_description
1 polymer ?
#
loop_
_entity_poly.entity_id
_entity_poly.type
_entity_poly.pdbx_seq_one_letter_code
_entity_poly.pdbx_strand_id
1 'polypeptide(L)'
;MAVLSTQNPTLADVAKRLDPGGSIDQIVELLNETNPILQDMTFVEGNLPTGHKTTVRTGLPAPTWRKLYGGVQPARSTTVQITDSTGMLEAYAEVDKALADLNGNTAAFRLSEDRAFIEGMNQEMASTIFYGNESSEPAAFTGFAPRIDSKSAGNADNIIDAGGTGNNNSSIYLVVWGPNTVHGIYPKGSKAGLSVKDLGEVTVENADGKGGRMQAYRTHYRWDAGLCVRDWRYLVRIANIDMQALKAANGVESAKKLINYLIQATERIPQLNLGRPAIYLNRELRTHLRLGIQERIASNLTWETVAGKPVLTFDGIPVHACDAVLSTEARVV
;
A
#
# COMPACT_ATOMS: atom_id res chain seq x y z
N MET A 1 5.66 4.73 -28.47
CA MET A 1 5.46 4.72 -27.01
C MET A 1 6.13 3.48 -26.48
N ALA A 2 7.25 3.62 -25.77
CA ALA A 2 7.85 2.49 -25.07
C ALA A 2 6.97 2.17 -23.86
N VAL A 3 6.23 1.07 -23.95
CA VAL A 3 5.57 0.45 -22.80
C VAL A 3 6.70 0.08 -21.84
N LEU A 4 6.73 0.66 -20.64
CA LEU A 4 7.58 0.12 -19.57
C LEU A 4 7.27 -1.38 -19.51
N SER A 5 8.26 -2.25 -19.65
CA SER A 5 8.02 -3.68 -19.47
C SER A 5 7.51 -3.87 -18.05
N THR A 6 6.21 -4.10 -17.88
CA THR A 6 5.63 -4.48 -16.59
C THR A 6 6.23 -5.83 -16.24
N GLN A 7 7.30 -5.83 -15.44
CA GLN A 7 7.97 -7.06 -15.03
C GLN A 7 7.06 -7.95 -14.17
N ASN A 8 6.10 -7.34 -13.47
CA ASN A 8 5.11 -8.00 -12.60
C ASN A 8 3.73 -7.33 -12.76
N PRO A 9 2.61 -8.08 -12.62
CA PRO A 9 1.26 -7.59 -12.92
C PRO A 9 0.75 -6.61 -11.86
N THR A 10 0.25 -5.46 -12.29
CA THR A 10 -0.46 -4.48 -11.45
C THR A 10 -1.93 -4.84 -11.26
N LEU A 11 -2.65 -4.12 -10.40
CA LEU A 11 -4.10 -4.29 -10.25
C LEU A 11 -4.83 -4.16 -11.61
N ALA A 12 -4.44 -3.19 -12.42
CA ALA A 12 -5.01 -2.97 -13.76
C ALA A 12 -4.74 -4.15 -14.69
N ASP A 13 -3.53 -4.74 -14.65
CA ASP A 13 -3.19 -5.90 -15.48
C ASP A 13 -3.98 -7.16 -15.08
N VAL A 14 -4.18 -7.36 -13.76
CA VAL A 14 -4.98 -8.47 -13.24
C VAL A 14 -6.46 -8.27 -13.57
N ALA A 15 -7.00 -7.06 -13.38
CA ALA A 15 -8.37 -6.73 -13.72
C ALA A 15 -8.66 -6.95 -15.21
N LYS A 16 -7.81 -6.44 -16.11
CA LYS A 16 -7.94 -6.65 -17.57
C LYS A 16 -7.91 -8.12 -17.97
N ARG A 17 -7.15 -8.96 -17.26
CA ARG A 17 -7.07 -10.40 -17.54
C ARG A 17 -8.32 -11.15 -17.07
N LEU A 18 -8.89 -10.74 -15.94
CA LEU A 18 -10.07 -11.38 -15.34
C LEU A 18 -11.40 -10.91 -15.96
N ASP A 19 -11.44 -9.69 -16.51
CA ASP A 19 -12.63 -9.11 -17.14
C ASP A 19 -12.27 -8.13 -18.29
N PRO A 20 -11.91 -8.65 -19.48
CA PRO A 20 -11.47 -7.83 -20.60
C PRO A 20 -12.56 -6.86 -21.08
N GLY A 21 -12.38 -5.55 -20.87
CA GLY A 21 -13.33 -4.50 -21.29
C GLY A 21 -14.53 -4.31 -20.36
N GLY A 22 -14.52 -4.91 -19.18
CA GLY A 22 -15.57 -4.77 -18.17
C GLY A 22 -15.51 -3.44 -17.40
N SER A 23 -16.55 -3.17 -16.61
CA SER A 23 -16.64 -1.99 -15.75
C SER A 23 -15.51 -1.89 -14.71
N ILE A 24 -14.90 -3.02 -14.34
CA ILE A 24 -13.78 -3.09 -13.39
C ILE A 24 -12.55 -2.32 -13.90
N ASP A 25 -12.25 -2.39 -15.20
CA ASP A 25 -11.06 -1.74 -15.78
C ASP A 25 -11.15 -0.20 -15.69
N GLN A 26 -12.32 0.35 -16.02
CA GLN A 26 -12.56 1.80 -15.93
C GLN A 26 -12.52 2.32 -14.48
N ILE A 27 -12.96 1.50 -13.53
CA ILE A 27 -12.96 1.86 -12.11
C ILE A 27 -11.52 1.82 -11.56
N VAL A 28 -10.70 0.85 -11.98
CA VAL A 28 -9.29 0.79 -11.56
C VAL A 28 -8.51 2.01 -12.04
N GLU A 29 -8.75 2.51 -13.26
CA GLU A 29 -8.12 3.75 -13.72
C GLU A 29 -8.52 4.98 -12.88
N LEU A 30 -9.79 5.08 -12.46
CA LEU A 30 -10.24 6.15 -11.56
C LEU A 30 -9.59 6.02 -10.16
N LEU A 31 -9.48 4.80 -9.64
CA LEU A 31 -8.82 4.52 -8.35
C LEU A 31 -7.32 4.87 -8.37
N ASN A 32 -6.66 4.67 -9.51
CA ASN A 32 -5.24 4.98 -9.67
C ASN A 32 -4.97 6.49 -9.65
N GLU A 33 -5.94 7.34 -10.02
CA GLU A 33 -5.76 8.80 -9.97
C GLU A 33 -5.68 9.32 -8.53
N THR A 34 -6.42 8.71 -7.61
CA THR A 34 -6.50 9.20 -6.22
C THR A 34 -5.54 8.47 -5.28
N ASN A 35 -5.11 7.25 -5.62
CA ASN A 35 -4.18 6.50 -4.78
C ASN A 35 -3.04 5.83 -5.57
N PRO A 36 -1.83 6.43 -5.56
CA PRO A 36 -0.71 5.93 -6.36
C PRO A 36 -0.16 4.57 -5.88
N ILE A 37 -0.39 4.18 -4.61
CA ILE A 37 0.11 2.88 -4.11
C ILE A 37 -0.49 1.71 -4.88
N LEU A 38 -1.77 1.80 -5.26
CA LEU A 38 -2.47 0.74 -5.96
C LEU A 38 -1.98 0.54 -7.41
N GLN A 39 -1.43 1.61 -8.01
CA GLN A 39 -0.85 1.57 -9.34
C GLN A 39 0.47 0.77 -9.38
N ASP A 40 1.26 0.88 -8.32
CA ASP A 40 2.55 0.21 -8.22
C ASP A 40 2.44 -1.21 -7.67
N MET A 41 1.43 -1.44 -6.83
CA MET A 41 1.18 -2.71 -6.16
C MET A 41 1.06 -3.86 -7.14
N THR A 42 1.88 -4.89 -6.90
CA THR A 42 1.73 -6.17 -7.57
C THR A 42 0.69 -7.00 -6.84
N PHE A 43 -0.31 -7.53 -7.55
CA PHE A 43 -1.33 -8.41 -6.97
C PHE A 43 -1.11 -9.86 -7.36
N VAL A 44 -1.26 -10.76 -6.38
CA VAL A 44 -1.11 -12.22 -6.56
C VAL A 44 -2.29 -12.93 -5.91
N GLU A 45 -2.79 -13.98 -6.56
CA GLU A 45 -3.84 -14.82 -5.97
C GLU A 45 -3.30 -15.55 -4.72
N GLY A 46 -4.07 -15.50 -3.64
CA GLY A 46 -3.79 -16.26 -2.42
C GLY A 46 -3.72 -17.77 -2.69
N ASN A 47 -2.82 -18.47 -1.99
CA ASN A 47 -2.75 -19.93 -2.06
C ASN A 47 -3.68 -20.63 -1.05
N LEU A 48 -4.28 -19.87 -0.13
CA LEU A 48 -5.33 -20.31 0.80
C LEU A 48 -6.67 -19.69 0.42
N PRO A 49 -7.80 -20.28 0.86
CA PRO A 49 -9.13 -19.72 0.61
C PRO A 49 -9.31 -18.29 1.15
N THR A 50 -8.66 -17.94 2.26
CA THR A 50 -8.84 -16.65 2.97
C THR A 50 -7.51 -15.95 3.24
N GLY A 51 -6.47 -16.22 2.43
CA GLY A 51 -5.14 -15.68 2.69
C GLY A 51 -4.04 -16.24 1.81
N HIS A 52 -2.80 -15.98 2.23
CA HIS A 52 -1.60 -16.47 1.57
C HIS A 52 -0.59 -16.99 2.60
N LYS A 53 -0.08 -18.19 2.34
CA LYS A 53 0.92 -18.85 3.17
C LYS A 53 2.28 -18.81 2.50
N THR A 54 3.21 -18.14 3.15
CA THR A 54 4.61 -18.01 2.72
C THR A 54 5.49 -18.89 3.60
N THR A 55 6.47 -19.56 3.01
CA THR A 55 7.53 -20.25 3.77
C THR A 55 8.82 -19.46 3.63
N VAL A 56 9.37 -19.01 4.76
CA VAL A 56 10.62 -18.25 4.84
C VAL A 56 11.68 -19.10 5.51
N ARG A 57 12.92 -19.05 4.99
CA ARG A 57 14.06 -19.73 5.59
C ARG A 57 14.62 -18.88 6.72
N THR A 58 14.74 -19.44 7.92
CA THR A 58 15.26 -18.71 9.10
C THR A 58 16.73 -18.98 9.37
N GLY A 59 17.28 -20.08 8.85
CA GLY A 59 18.66 -20.48 9.12
C GLY A 59 19.30 -21.22 7.96
N LEU A 60 20.58 -20.90 7.72
CA LEU A 60 21.44 -21.62 6.79
C LEU A 60 22.33 -22.61 7.57
N PRO A 61 22.56 -23.83 7.05
CA PRO A 61 23.50 -24.75 7.66
C PRO A 61 24.93 -24.20 7.54
N ALA A 62 25.66 -24.12 8.65
CA ALA A 62 27.03 -23.64 8.66
C ALA A 62 28.00 -24.73 8.15
N PRO A 63 28.80 -24.48 7.11
CA PRO A 63 29.82 -25.43 6.67
C PRO A 63 30.95 -25.50 7.71
N THR A 64 31.57 -26.67 7.87
CA THR A 64 32.70 -26.86 8.78
C THR A 64 33.91 -27.43 8.05
N TRP A 65 35.11 -26.91 8.37
CA TRP A 65 36.36 -27.44 7.87
C TRP A 65 36.72 -28.73 8.62
N ARG A 66 36.91 -29.83 7.90
CA ARG A 66 37.18 -31.15 8.47
C ARG A 66 38.66 -31.50 8.38
N LYS A 67 39.26 -31.99 9.48
CA LYS A 67 40.60 -32.58 9.48
C LYS A 67 40.60 -34.00 8.88
N LEU A 68 41.75 -34.48 8.42
CA LEU A 68 41.94 -35.90 8.06
C LEU A 68 41.53 -36.79 9.24
N TYR A 69 40.74 -37.83 8.96
CA TYR A 69 40.14 -38.76 9.94
C TYR A 69 39.14 -38.15 10.96
N GLY A 70 38.73 -36.88 10.82
CA GLY A 70 37.65 -36.29 11.61
C GLY A 70 36.27 -36.46 10.97
N GLY A 71 35.18 -36.53 11.75
CA GLY A 71 33.80 -36.51 11.25
C GLY A 71 33.26 -35.08 11.05
N VAL A 72 32.20 -34.92 10.25
CA VAL A 72 31.44 -33.67 10.10
C VAL A 72 30.01 -33.93 10.55
N GLN A 73 29.47 -33.03 11.38
CA GLN A 73 28.08 -33.13 11.83
C GLN A 73 27.13 -32.79 10.67
N PRO A 74 26.06 -33.58 10.45
CA PRO A 74 25.04 -33.22 9.48
C PRO A 74 24.28 -31.98 9.95
N ALA A 75 24.14 -30.98 9.08
CA ALA A 75 23.35 -29.77 9.34
C ALA A 75 22.19 -29.66 8.34
N ARG A 76 21.09 -29.04 8.77
CA ARG A 76 19.89 -28.82 7.93
C ARG A 76 19.41 -27.37 8.08
N SER A 77 18.87 -26.81 7.00
CA SER A 77 18.21 -25.50 7.03
C SER A 77 16.92 -25.52 7.85
N THR A 78 16.62 -24.43 8.55
CA THR A 78 15.35 -24.22 9.25
C THR A 78 14.44 -23.29 8.44
N THR A 79 13.13 -23.54 8.51
CA THR A 79 12.10 -22.75 7.81
C THR A 79 10.93 -22.48 8.74
N VAL A 80 10.33 -21.30 8.62
CA VAL A 80 9.09 -20.90 9.31
C VAL A 80 8.04 -20.58 8.26
N GLN A 81 6.79 -20.89 8.57
CA GLN A 81 5.65 -20.56 7.73
C GLN A 81 4.90 -19.38 8.34
N ILE A 82 4.61 -18.39 7.51
CA ILE A 82 3.87 -17.17 7.86
C ILE A 82 2.59 -17.19 7.03
N THR A 83 1.47 -16.88 7.65
CA THR A 83 0.18 -16.80 6.99
C THR A 83 -0.32 -15.37 7.09
N ASP A 84 -0.57 -14.75 5.94
CA ASP A 84 -1.21 -13.43 5.83
C ASP A 84 -2.68 -13.64 5.47
N SER A 85 -3.59 -12.96 6.17
CA SER A 85 -5.03 -13.02 5.92
C SER A 85 -5.47 -11.94 4.92
N THR A 86 -6.65 -12.13 4.34
CA THR A 86 -7.32 -11.12 3.49
C THR A 86 -8.53 -10.55 4.23
N GLY A 87 -8.77 -9.25 4.09
CA GLY A 87 -9.99 -8.58 4.54
C GLY A 87 -10.99 -8.37 3.41
N MET A 88 -12.25 -8.14 3.79
CA MET A 88 -13.35 -7.80 2.87
C MET A 88 -13.84 -6.40 3.21
N LEU A 89 -13.58 -5.45 2.32
CA LEU A 89 -14.09 -4.08 2.44
C LEU A 89 -15.37 -3.97 1.61
N GLU A 90 -16.52 -3.75 2.26
CA GLU A 90 -17.82 -3.69 1.60
C GLU A 90 -18.57 -2.39 1.95
N ALA A 91 -19.32 -1.87 0.99
CA ALA A 91 -20.20 -0.73 1.18
C ALA A 91 -21.49 -0.90 0.36
N TYR A 92 -22.59 -0.39 0.90
CA TYR A 92 -23.86 -0.27 0.18
C TYR A 92 -24.16 1.21 -0.03
N ALA A 93 -24.38 1.59 -1.29
CA ALA A 93 -24.96 2.88 -1.63
C ALA A 93 -26.46 2.70 -1.80
N GLU A 94 -27.26 3.41 -1.02
CA GLU A 94 -28.72 3.41 -1.09
C GLU A 94 -29.22 4.83 -1.37
N VAL A 95 -30.02 4.98 -2.43
CA VAL A 95 -30.58 6.26 -2.85
C VAL A 95 -32.09 6.13 -3.00
N ASP A 96 -32.86 7.06 -2.44
CA ASP A 96 -34.31 7.09 -2.62
C ASP A 96 -34.69 7.16 -4.10
N LYS A 97 -35.61 6.28 -4.52
CA LYS A 97 -36.02 6.16 -5.92
C LYS A 97 -36.70 7.41 -6.44
N ALA A 98 -37.64 7.97 -5.69
CA ALA A 98 -38.40 9.15 -6.11
C ALA A 98 -37.50 10.37 -6.23
N LEU A 99 -36.52 10.51 -5.33
CA LEU A 99 -35.51 11.56 -5.40
C LEU A 99 -34.62 11.42 -6.65
N ALA A 100 -34.15 10.20 -6.93
CA ALA A 100 -33.31 9.95 -8.09
C ALA A 100 -34.07 10.21 -9.42
N ASP A 101 -35.35 9.84 -9.48
CA ASP A 101 -36.20 10.01 -10.66
C ASP A 101 -36.63 11.48 -10.89
N LEU A 102 -36.59 12.32 -9.85
CA LEU A 102 -37.01 13.73 -9.91
C LEU A 102 -36.18 14.57 -10.89
N ASN A 103 -34.91 14.23 -11.07
CA ASN A 103 -33.96 14.97 -11.92
C ASN A 103 -34.05 14.60 -13.41
N GLY A 104 -34.89 13.63 -13.80
CA GLY A 104 -35.05 13.17 -15.18
C GLY A 104 -33.81 12.47 -15.78
N ASN A 105 -32.72 12.36 -15.02
CA ASN A 105 -31.50 11.66 -15.38
C ASN A 105 -30.96 10.85 -14.18
N THR A 106 -31.71 9.82 -13.83
CA THR A 106 -31.46 8.91 -12.70
C THR A 106 -30.04 8.33 -12.73
N ALA A 107 -29.55 7.96 -13.92
CA ALA A 107 -28.24 7.34 -14.10
C ALA A 107 -27.09 8.29 -13.74
N ALA A 108 -27.18 9.57 -14.13
CA ALA A 108 -26.15 10.55 -13.81
C ALA A 108 -26.09 10.87 -12.31
N PHE A 109 -27.25 10.96 -11.65
CA PHE A 109 -27.33 11.20 -10.21
C PHE A 109 -26.76 10.01 -9.40
N ARG A 110 -27.07 8.78 -9.81
CA ARG A 110 -26.49 7.58 -9.21
C ARG A 110 -24.97 7.54 -9.40
N LEU A 111 -24.48 7.83 -10.60
CA LEU A 111 -23.05 7.85 -10.88
C LEU A 111 -22.29 8.89 -10.03
N SER A 112 -22.89 10.05 -9.72
CA SER A 112 -22.25 11.04 -8.84
C SER A 112 -22.14 10.57 -7.39
N GLU A 113 -23.15 9.88 -6.87
CA GLU A 113 -23.10 9.29 -5.52
C GLU A 113 -22.11 8.13 -5.49
N ASP A 114 -22.16 7.25 -6.48
CA ASP A 114 -21.29 6.09 -6.64
C ASP A 114 -19.79 6.47 -6.61
N ARG A 115 -19.43 7.62 -7.20
CA ARG A 115 -18.04 8.14 -7.15
C ARG A 115 -17.55 8.43 -5.74
N ALA A 116 -18.41 8.94 -4.86
CA ALA A 116 -18.03 9.23 -3.48
C ALA A 116 -17.76 7.95 -2.69
N PHE A 117 -18.57 6.90 -2.90
CA PHE A 117 -18.33 5.59 -2.29
C PHE A 117 -17.02 4.95 -2.77
N ILE A 118 -16.76 4.99 -4.08
CA ILE A 118 -15.50 4.48 -4.65
C ILE A 118 -14.29 5.19 -4.05
N GLU A 119 -14.34 6.52 -3.94
CA GLU A 119 -13.25 7.31 -3.35
C GLU A 119 -13.04 7.01 -1.87
N GLY A 120 -14.13 6.93 -1.09
CA GLY A 120 -14.06 6.55 0.33
C GLY A 120 -13.45 5.16 0.53
N MET A 121 -13.83 4.18 -0.28
CA MET A 121 -13.22 2.84 -0.24
C MET A 121 -11.74 2.86 -0.63
N ASN A 122 -11.34 3.71 -1.57
CA ASN A 122 -9.94 3.85 -1.95
C ASN A 122 -9.09 4.40 -0.81
N GLN A 123 -9.57 5.43 -0.13
CA GLN A 123 -8.90 6.04 1.02
C GLN A 123 -8.78 5.05 2.18
N GLU A 124 -9.83 4.29 2.47
CA GLU A 124 -9.81 3.26 3.52
C GLU A 124 -8.83 2.13 3.18
N MET A 125 -8.80 1.68 1.91
CA MET A 125 -7.83 0.69 1.44
C MET A 125 -6.39 1.20 1.61
N ALA A 126 -6.13 2.45 1.22
CA ALA A 126 -4.82 3.10 1.37
C ALA A 126 -4.38 3.13 2.84
N SER A 127 -5.27 3.59 3.72
CA SER A 127 -5.04 3.66 5.17
C SER A 127 -4.74 2.28 5.74
N THR A 128 -5.52 1.26 5.36
CA THR A 128 -5.34 -0.13 5.81
C THR A 128 -4.00 -0.72 5.36
N ILE A 129 -3.54 -0.42 4.14
CA ILE A 129 -2.22 -0.89 3.66
C ILE A 129 -1.08 -0.38 4.54
N PHE A 130 -1.17 0.86 5.05
CA PHE A 130 -0.14 1.40 5.94
C PHE A 130 -0.35 1.01 7.41
N TYR A 131 -1.57 1.14 7.95
CA TYR A 131 -1.82 1.10 9.39
C TYR A 131 -2.74 -0.04 9.86
N GLY A 132 -3.30 -0.83 8.94
CA GLY A 132 -4.21 -1.93 9.28
C GLY A 132 -3.58 -2.91 10.25
N ASN A 133 -4.34 -3.37 11.24
CA ASN A 133 -3.85 -4.27 12.28
C ASN A 133 -4.95 -5.25 12.71
N GLU A 134 -4.75 -6.54 12.40
CA GLU A 134 -5.66 -7.63 12.74
C GLU A 134 -5.87 -7.80 14.26
N SER A 135 -4.97 -7.28 15.09
CA SER A 135 -5.10 -7.38 16.56
C SER A 135 -6.14 -6.40 17.11
N SER A 136 -6.28 -5.23 16.50
CA SER A 136 -7.26 -4.20 16.91
C SER A 136 -8.53 -4.25 16.07
N GLU A 137 -8.40 -4.56 14.78
CA GLU A 137 -9.50 -4.69 13.84
C GLU A 137 -9.39 -6.04 13.11
N PRO A 138 -9.97 -7.12 13.68
CA PRO A 138 -9.81 -8.47 13.13
C PRO A 138 -10.42 -8.68 11.75
N ALA A 139 -11.28 -7.77 11.28
CA ALA A 139 -11.86 -7.80 9.95
C ALA A 139 -10.93 -7.20 8.87
N ALA A 140 -9.99 -6.35 9.27
CA ALA A 140 -8.98 -5.76 8.39
C ALA A 140 -7.75 -6.66 8.28
N PHE A 141 -6.93 -6.45 7.26
CA PHE A 141 -5.64 -7.14 7.12
C PHE A 141 -4.51 -6.32 7.75
N THR A 142 -3.39 -6.98 8.09
CA THR A 142 -2.22 -6.31 8.68
C THR A 142 -1.37 -5.58 7.63
N GLY A 143 -1.30 -4.26 7.76
CA GLY A 143 -0.52 -3.32 6.94
C GLY A 143 0.96 -3.25 7.30
N PHE A 144 1.65 -2.21 6.81
CA PHE A 144 3.10 -2.04 6.96
C PHE A 144 3.56 -1.61 8.35
N ALA A 145 2.92 -0.60 8.94
CA ALA A 145 3.35 0.01 10.18
C ALA A 145 3.41 -1.00 11.33
N PRO A 146 2.37 -1.82 11.61
CA PRO A 146 2.44 -2.80 12.69
C PRO A 146 3.48 -3.92 12.47
N ARG A 147 3.84 -4.20 11.20
CA ARG A 147 4.89 -5.18 10.87
C ARG A 147 6.30 -4.63 11.17
N ILE A 148 6.45 -3.30 11.13
CA ILE A 148 7.73 -2.60 11.30
C ILE A 148 7.53 -1.47 12.35
N ASP A 149 7.25 -1.87 13.59
CA ASP A 149 6.90 -0.96 14.69
C ASP A 149 7.78 -1.06 15.93
N SER A 150 8.77 -1.96 15.95
CA SER A 150 9.68 -2.08 17.09
C SER A 150 11.13 -2.21 16.67
N LYS A 151 12.00 -1.40 17.30
CA LYS A 151 13.45 -1.44 17.09
C LYS A 151 14.13 -2.60 17.82
N SER A 152 13.36 -3.42 18.54
CA SER A 152 13.84 -4.65 19.18
C SER A 152 13.55 -5.92 18.36
N ALA A 153 12.76 -5.81 17.30
CA ALA A 153 12.39 -6.92 16.46
C ALA A 153 13.52 -7.34 15.51
N GLY A 154 13.47 -8.58 15.00
CA GLY A 154 14.48 -9.09 14.05
C GLY A 154 14.55 -8.33 12.72
N ASN A 155 13.56 -7.50 12.41
CA ASN A 155 13.51 -6.60 11.27
C ASN A 155 13.80 -5.13 11.63
N ALA A 156 14.29 -4.85 12.86
CA ALA A 156 14.66 -3.51 13.30
C ALA A 156 15.71 -2.84 12.40
N ASP A 157 16.54 -3.63 11.72
CA ASP A 157 17.49 -3.14 10.72
C ASP A 157 16.83 -2.38 9.58
N ASN A 158 15.55 -2.63 9.33
CA ASN A 158 14.76 -1.94 8.31
C ASN A 158 14.00 -0.73 8.85
N ILE A 159 14.26 -0.35 10.11
CA ILE A 159 13.75 0.87 10.74
C ILE A 159 14.90 1.86 10.80
N ILE A 160 14.78 2.95 10.05
CA ILE A 160 15.69 4.09 10.15
C ILE A 160 15.02 5.12 11.04
N ASP A 161 15.61 5.39 12.20
CA ASP A 161 15.09 6.35 13.16
C ASP A 161 15.59 7.76 12.81
N ALA A 162 14.68 8.64 12.41
CA ALA A 162 15.01 10.04 12.08
C ALA A 162 15.15 10.94 13.32
N GLY A 163 14.93 10.40 14.53
CA GLY A 163 15.23 11.05 15.81
C GLY A 163 14.12 11.95 16.38
N GLY A 164 12.98 12.04 15.71
CA GLY A 164 11.79 12.74 16.20
C GLY A 164 11.21 12.11 17.47
N THR A 165 10.47 12.92 18.23
CA THR A 165 9.89 12.51 19.51
C THR A 165 8.44 12.96 19.63
N GLY A 166 7.69 12.38 20.57
CA GLY A 166 6.27 12.70 20.76
C GLY A 166 5.40 12.14 19.62
N ASN A 167 4.34 12.90 19.28
CA ASN A 167 3.26 12.46 18.38
C ASN A 167 3.19 13.28 17.08
N ASN A 168 4.17 14.16 16.83
CA ASN A 168 4.22 15.00 15.63
C ASN A 168 5.22 14.45 14.61
N ASN A 169 5.22 13.13 14.46
CA ASN A 169 6.13 12.44 13.57
C ASN A 169 5.40 11.96 12.33
N SER A 170 6.14 11.79 11.25
CA SER A 170 5.70 11.07 10.06
C SER A 170 6.71 10.00 9.70
N SER A 171 6.33 9.10 8.80
CA SER A 171 7.19 8.06 8.26
C SER A 171 7.29 8.14 6.74
N ILE A 172 8.40 7.65 6.20
CA ILE A 172 8.55 7.35 4.77
C ILE A 172 8.67 5.83 4.64
N TYR A 173 7.95 5.27 3.68
CA TYR A 173 8.01 3.85 3.37
C TYR A 173 8.67 3.65 2.01
N LEU A 174 9.69 2.80 1.96
CA LEU A 174 10.28 2.32 0.72
C LEU A 174 9.91 0.84 0.56
N VAL A 175 9.19 0.54 -0.51
CA VAL A 175 8.63 -0.79 -0.77
C VAL A 175 9.13 -1.28 -2.13
N VAL A 176 9.56 -2.54 -2.22
CA VAL A 176 9.84 -3.18 -3.51
C VAL A 176 8.74 -4.18 -3.82
N TRP A 177 7.86 -3.79 -4.74
CA TRP A 177 6.72 -4.61 -5.15
C TRP A 177 7.13 -5.75 -6.07
N GLY A 178 6.80 -6.97 -5.66
CA GLY A 178 7.11 -8.17 -6.42
C GLY A 178 6.52 -9.43 -5.79
N PRO A 179 6.27 -10.46 -6.61
CA PRO A 179 5.64 -11.71 -6.14
C PRO A 179 6.52 -12.45 -5.11
N ASN A 180 7.83 -12.24 -5.14
CA ASN A 180 8.77 -12.85 -4.20
C ASN A 180 9.19 -11.93 -3.03
N THR A 181 8.75 -10.67 -3.02
CA THR A 181 9.16 -9.64 -2.05
C THR A 181 7.96 -9.17 -1.23
N VAL A 182 7.26 -8.14 -1.69
CA VAL A 182 6.05 -7.57 -1.08
C VAL A 182 4.99 -7.48 -2.16
N HIS A 183 3.78 -7.98 -1.91
CA HIS A 183 2.69 -7.95 -2.88
C HIS A 183 1.33 -7.89 -2.19
N GLY A 184 0.35 -7.31 -2.88
CA GLY A 184 -1.06 -7.44 -2.53
C GLY A 184 -1.54 -8.87 -2.82
N ILE A 185 -2.48 -9.34 -2.02
CA ILE A 185 -3.12 -10.64 -2.19
C ILE A 185 -4.63 -10.48 -2.29
N TYR A 186 -5.27 -11.38 -3.02
CA TYR A 186 -6.73 -11.51 -3.03
C TYR A 186 -7.11 -12.99 -2.83
N PRO A 187 -8.28 -13.30 -2.25
CA PRO A 187 -8.68 -14.66 -1.94
C PRO A 187 -8.67 -15.58 -3.17
N LYS A 188 -8.33 -16.85 -2.95
CA LYS A 188 -8.32 -17.86 -4.02
C LYS A 188 -9.72 -18.01 -4.63
N GLY A 189 -9.81 -17.91 -5.95
CA GLY A 189 -11.07 -17.97 -6.69
C GLY A 189 -11.93 -16.69 -6.62
N SER A 190 -11.45 -15.62 -5.97
CA SER A 190 -12.08 -14.29 -6.05
C SER A 190 -11.44 -13.45 -7.17
N LYS A 191 -12.03 -12.29 -7.46
CA LYS A 191 -11.49 -11.31 -8.41
C LYS A 191 -10.69 -10.25 -7.65
N ALA A 192 -9.55 -9.84 -8.22
CA ALA A 192 -8.80 -8.72 -7.69
C ALA A 192 -9.51 -7.38 -8.01
N GLY A 193 -9.46 -6.45 -7.06
CA GLY A 193 -9.95 -5.09 -7.24
C GLY A 193 -11.38 -4.87 -6.78
N LEU A 194 -11.87 -3.65 -7.02
CA LEU A 194 -13.21 -3.23 -6.62
C LEU A 194 -14.26 -3.84 -7.53
N SER A 195 -15.17 -4.61 -6.96
CA SER A 195 -16.36 -5.11 -7.62
C SER A 195 -17.54 -4.19 -7.32
N VAL A 196 -18.27 -3.81 -8.37
CA VAL A 196 -19.46 -2.97 -8.29
C VAL A 196 -20.63 -3.75 -8.87
N LYS A 197 -21.68 -3.92 -8.08
CA LYS A 197 -22.89 -4.62 -8.48
C LYS A 197 -24.11 -3.75 -8.20
N ASP A 198 -24.78 -3.32 -9.26
CA ASP A 198 -26.10 -2.71 -9.15
C ASP A 198 -27.13 -3.81 -8.76
N LEU A 199 -27.79 -3.63 -7.63
CA LEU A 199 -28.86 -4.53 -7.15
C LEU A 199 -30.24 -4.07 -7.63
N GLY A 200 -30.33 -2.90 -8.25
CA GLY A 200 -31.57 -2.31 -8.73
C GLY A 200 -32.43 -1.76 -7.60
N GLU A 201 -33.74 -1.74 -7.83
CA GLU A 201 -34.73 -1.28 -6.87
C GLU A 201 -34.95 -2.32 -5.76
N VAL A 202 -34.83 -1.87 -4.51
CA VAL A 202 -35.03 -2.67 -3.32
C VAL A 202 -35.85 -1.89 -2.29
N THR A 203 -36.63 -2.63 -1.50
CA THR A 203 -37.34 -2.05 -0.36
C THR A 203 -36.39 -1.98 0.83
N VAL A 204 -36.07 -0.77 1.29
CA VAL A 204 -35.40 -0.52 2.55
C VAL A 204 -36.44 -0.64 3.66
N GLU A 205 -36.27 -1.59 4.57
CA GLU A 205 -37.32 -1.93 5.54
C GLU A 205 -37.35 -1.02 6.79
N ASN A 206 -36.34 -0.18 6.98
CA ASN A 206 -36.22 0.70 8.14
C ASN A 206 -35.54 2.03 7.78
N ALA A 207 -36.12 2.76 6.84
CA ALA A 207 -35.53 4.00 6.33
C ALA A 207 -35.53 5.15 7.35
N ASP A 208 -36.43 5.12 8.34
CA ASP A 208 -36.64 6.19 9.34
C ASP A 208 -36.26 5.80 10.77
N GLY A 209 -35.68 4.60 10.97
CA GLY A 209 -35.40 4.05 12.29
C GLY A 209 -36.65 3.64 13.09
N LYS A 210 -37.84 3.73 12.49
CA LYS A 210 -39.14 3.39 13.10
C LYS A 210 -39.86 2.25 12.36
N GLY A 211 -39.16 1.55 11.48
CA GLY A 211 -39.72 0.47 10.65
C GLY A 211 -40.46 0.96 9.40
N GLY A 212 -40.29 2.22 9.02
CA GLY A 212 -40.80 2.78 7.77
C GLY A 212 -40.11 2.15 6.57
N ARG A 213 -40.89 1.72 5.58
CA ARG A 213 -40.39 1.12 4.35
C ARG A 213 -40.24 2.18 3.26
N MET A 214 -39.14 2.16 2.52
CA MET A 214 -38.86 3.08 1.42
C MET A 214 -38.35 2.31 0.20
N GLN A 215 -38.72 2.73 -1.01
CA GLN A 215 -38.13 2.19 -2.24
C GLN A 215 -36.83 2.94 -2.54
N ALA A 216 -35.73 2.20 -2.67
CA ALA A 216 -34.41 2.76 -2.96
C ALA A 216 -33.74 2.00 -4.10
N TYR A 217 -32.89 2.68 -4.86
CA TYR A 217 -31.89 2.02 -5.68
C TYR A 217 -30.68 1.66 -4.81
N ARG A 218 -30.18 0.42 -4.93
CA ARG A 218 -29.05 -0.06 -4.15
C ARG A 218 -27.90 -0.53 -5.04
N THR A 219 -26.69 -0.03 -4.77
CA THR A 219 -25.45 -0.52 -5.37
C THR A 219 -24.59 -1.15 -4.28
N HIS A 220 -24.04 -2.34 -4.54
CA HIS A 220 -23.11 -3.02 -3.64
C HIS A 220 -21.68 -2.90 -4.16
N TYR A 221 -20.80 -2.44 -3.29
CA TYR A 221 -19.36 -2.36 -3.51
C TYR A 221 -18.67 -3.38 -2.64
N ARG A 222 -17.77 -4.16 -3.24
CA ARG A 222 -16.98 -5.14 -2.51
C ARG A 222 -15.56 -5.18 -3.03
N TRP A 223 -14.62 -5.13 -2.12
CA TRP A 223 -13.20 -5.23 -2.39
C TRP A 223 -12.54 -6.22 -1.43
N ASP A 224 -12.16 -7.37 -1.95
CA ASP A 224 -11.40 -8.37 -1.21
C ASP A 224 -9.90 -8.13 -1.43
N ALA A 225 -9.16 -7.82 -0.37
CA ALA A 225 -7.73 -7.54 -0.47
C ALA A 225 -6.99 -7.94 0.80
N GLY A 226 -5.70 -8.18 0.65
CA GLY A 226 -4.76 -8.35 1.75
C GLY A 226 -3.36 -7.95 1.30
N LEU A 227 -2.42 -8.06 2.23
CA LEU A 227 -1.02 -7.70 2.00
C LEU A 227 -0.11 -8.83 2.47
N CYS A 228 0.80 -9.27 1.61
CA CYS A 228 1.83 -10.24 1.95
C CYS A 228 3.21 -9.58 1.95
N VAL A 229 3.88 -9.63 3.11
CA VAL A 229 5.29 -9.28 3.24
C VAL A 229 6.08 -10.59 3.32
N ARG A 230 6.43 -11.12 2.15
CA ARG A 230 7.14 -12.41 2.06
C ARG A 230 8.60 -12.29 2.51
N ASP A 231 9.25 -11.19 2.15
CA ASP A 231 10.60 -10.87 2.62
C ASP A 231 10.62 -9.44 3.17
N TRP A 232 10.70 -9.34 4.49
CA TRP A 232 10.71 -8.06 5.19
C TRP A 232 11.89 -7.17 4.78
N ARG A 233 12.98 -7.74 4.24
CA ARG A 233 14.16 -6.99 3.78
C ARG A 233 13.87 -5.99 2.64
N TYR A 234 12.76 -6.17 1.94
CA TYR A 234 12.31 -5.34 0.82
C TYR A 234 11.30 -4.25 1.22
N LEU A 235 11.12 -4.07 2.52
CA LEU A 235 10.28 -3.04 3.12
C LEU A 235 11.11 -2.29 4.16
N VAL A 236 11.31 -1.00 3.96
CA VAL A 236 12.05 -0.11 4.87
C VAL A 236 11.15 1.02 5.33
N ARG A 237 11.16 1.31 6.64
CA ARG A 237 10.44 2.43 7.24
C ARG A 237 11.46 3.42 7.79
N ILE A 238 11.46 4.65 7.28
CA ILE A 238 12.12 5.78 7.92
C ILE A 238 11.11 6.36 8.89
N ALA A 239 11.23 6.02 10.18
CA ALA A 239 10.31 6.42 11.22
C ALA A 239 10.76 7.70 11.93
N ASN A 240 9.87 8.30 12.72
CA ASN A 240 10.17 9.40 13.62
C ASN A 240 10.68 10.67 12.90
N ILE A 241 10.12 11.01 11.74
CA ILE A 241 10.48 12.25 11.06
C ILE A 241 9.70 13.40 11.69
N ASP A 242 10.39 14.30 12.39
CA ASP A 242 9.79 15.44 13.06
C ASP A 242 9.28 16.48 12.03
N MET A 243 7.95 16.60 11.95
CA MET A 243 7.29 17.53 11.03
C MET A 243 7.44 19.00 11.45
N GLN A 244 7.64 19.28 12.74
CA GLN A 244 7.87 20.66 13.22
C GLN A 244 9.28 21.12 12.88
N ALA A 245 10.28 20.26 13.04
CA ALA A 245 11.67 20.55 12.69
C ALA A 245 11.85 20.82 11.18
N LEU A 246 11.00 20.24 10.33
CA LEU A 246 10.98 20.52 8.89
C LEU A 246 10.36 21.87 8.54
N LYS A 247 9.34 22.31 9.31
CA LYS A 247 8.66 23.60 9.12
C LYS A 247 9.43 24.79 9.74
N ALA A 248 10.38 24.53 10.63
CA ALA A 248 11.18 25.57 11.29
C ALA A 248 12.17 26.27 10.33
N ALA A 249 12.69 27.44 10.74
CA ALA A 249 13.59 28.28 9.94
C ALA A 249 14.90 27.58 9.49
N ASN A 250 15.31 26.48 10.16
CA ASN A 250 16.45 25.64 9.78
C ASN A 250 16.08 24.46 8.86
N GLY A 251 14.92 24.52 8.17
CA GLY A 251 14.37 23.43 7.37
C GLY A 251 15.33 22.87 6.30
N VAL A 252 16.30 23.68 5.85
CA VAL A 252 17.39 23.29 4.94
C VAL A 252 18.20 22.11 5.48
N GLU A 253 18.63 22.17 6.75
CA GLU A 253 19.44 21.10 7.37
C GLU A 253 18.63 19.82 7.59
N SER A 254 17.37 19.98 8.02
CA SER A 254 16.42 18.87 8.17
C SER A 254 16.15 18.19 6.82
N ALA A 255 16.04 18.97 5.74
CA ALA A 255 15.91 18.44 4.38
C ALA A 255 17.17 17.68 3.91
N LYS A 256 18.39 18.13 4.27
CA LYS A 256 19.62 17.36 4.00
C LYS A 256 19.61 16.00 4.71
N LYS A 257 19.19 16.00 5.98
CA LYS A 257 19.08 14.76 6.78
C LYS A 257 18.07 13.80 6.16
N LEU A 258 16.96 14.30 5.64
CA LEU A 258 15.95 13.50 4.94
C LEU A 258 16.54 12.74 3.74
N ILE A 259 17.37 13.41 2.95
CA ILE A 259 18.10 12.79 1.82
C ILE A 259 19.05 11.71 2.33
N ASN A 260 19.82 11.98 3.40
CA ASN A 260 20.71 10.98 3.99
C ASN A 260 19.95 9.74 4.48
N TYR A 261 18.75 9.91 5.05
CA TYR A 261 17.91 8.79 5.46
C TYR A 261 17.38 8.00 4.26
N LEU A 262 17.05 8.68 3.15
CA LEU A 262 16.67 8.00 1.90
C LEU A 262 17.82 7.19 1.30
N ILE A 263 19.06 7.71 1.31
CA ILE A 263 20.25 6.96 0.89
C ILE A 263 20.44 5.72 1.78
N GLN A 264 20.31 5.88 3.10
CA GLN A 264 20.38 4.73 4.00
C GLN A 264 19.27 3.70 3.70
N ALA A 265 18.06 4.15 3.35
CA ALA A 265 16.96 3.25 3.03
C ALA A 265 17.20 2.46 1.75
N THR A 266 17.74 3.08 0.70
CA THR A 266 18.05 2.39 -0.56
C THR A 266 19.16 1.36 -0.39
N GLU A 267 20.19 1.67 0.39
CA GLU A 267 21.32 0.75 0.68
C GLU A 267 20.94 -0.41 1.61
N ARG A 268 19.83 -0.30 2.36
CA ARG A 268 19.32 -1.43 3.19
C ARG A 268 18.68 -2.52 2.34
N ILE A 269 18.24 -2.21 1.13
CA ILE A 269 17.60 -3.18 0.24
C ILE A 269 18.67 -4.04 -0.44
N PRO A 270 18.62 -5.38 -0.32
CA PRO A 270 19.64 -6.24 -0.89
C PRO A 270 19.79 -6.14 -2.40
N GLN A 271 18.68 -6.01 -3.14
CA GLN A 271 18.68 -5.91 -4.60
C GLN A 271 17.40 -5.26 -5.13
N LEU A 272 17.47 -4.01 -5.56
CA LEU A 272 16.32 -3.27 -6.08
C LEU A 272 15.67 -3.90 -7.33
N ASN A 273 16.46 -4.61 -8.15
CA ASN A 273 16.00 -5.20 -9.42
C ASN A 273 15.08 -6.42 -9.29
N LEU A 274 14.79 -6.91 -8.07
CA LEU A 274 13.90 -8.05 -7.86
C LEU A 274 12.40 -7.70 -7.94
N GLY A 275 12.07 -6.41 -8.02
CA GLY A 275 10.72 -5.93 -8.17
C GLY A 275 10.69 -4.47 -8.60
N ARG A 276 9.57 -3.81 -8.34
CA ARG A 276 9.37 -2.39 -8.62
C ARG A 276 9.49 -1.59 -7.33
N PRO A 277 10.61 -0.89 -7.10
CA PRO A 277 10.75 -0.04 -5.93
C PRO A 277 9.86 1.20 -6.07
N ALA A 278 9.23 1.61 -4.97
CA ALA A 278 8.46 2.84 -4.87
C ALA A 278 8.59 3.44 -3.46
N ILE A 279 8.70 4.76 -3.39
CA ILE A 279 8.76 5.51 -2.13
C ILE A 279 7.42 6.18 -1.90
N TYR A 280 6.82 5.93 -0.73
CA TYR A 280 5.57 6.53 -0.28
C TYR A 280 5.80 7.43 0.91
N LEU A 281 5.26 8.64 0.81
CA LEU A 281 5.36 9.66 1.84
C LEU A 281 4.20 10.64 1.76
N ASN A 282 3.95 11.37 2.84
CA ASN A 282 2.87 12.36 2.85
C ASN A 282 3.22 13.58 1.97
N ARG A 283 2.20 14.35 1.61
CA ARG A 283 2.34 15.52 0.73
C ARG A 283 3.24 16.61 1.31
N GLU A 284 3.24 16.76 2.64
CA GLU A 284 4.09 17.73 3.34
C GLU A 284 5.58 17.37 3.18
N LEU A 285 5.97 16.12 3.46
CA LEU A 285 7.34 15.63 3.25
C LEU A 285 7.77 15.74 1.79
N ARG A 286 6.86 15.47 0.85
CA ARG A 286 7.14 15.64 -0.59
C ARG A 286 7.49 17.08 -0.92
N THR A 287 6.78 18.03 -0.30
CA THR A 287 7.03 19.46 -0.49
C THR A 287 8.42 19.83 0.02
N HIS A 288 8.80 19.36 1.20
CA HIS A 288 10.14 19.59 1.75
C HIS A 288 11.26 18.94 0.92
N LEU A 289 11.05 17.73 0.38
CA LEU A 289 11.99 17.12 -0.57
C LEU A 289 12.17 17.98 -1.83
N ARG A 290 11.07 18.51 -2.38
CA ARG A 290 11.12 19.39 -3.56
C ARG A 290 11.83 20.71 -3.30
N LEU A 291 11.61 21.31 -2.13
CA LEU A 291 12.32 22.54 -1.73
C LEU A 291 13.83 22.29 -1.62
N GLY A 292 14.24 21.13 -1.10
CA GLY A 292 15.65 20.74 -1.04
C GLY A 292 16.35 20.63 -2.42
N ILE A 293 15.61 20.33 -3.49
CA ILE A 293 16.13 20.32 -4.87
C ILE A 293 16.52 21.74 -5.30
N GLN A 294 15.67 22.73 -5.01
CA GLN A 294 15.89 24.12 -5.40
C GLN A 294 17.14 24.71 -4.73
N GLU A 295 17.45 24.26 -3.52
CA GLU A 295 18.63 24.66 -2.76
C GLU A 295 19.91 23.93 -3.19
N ARG A 296 19.86 23.09 -4.25
CA ARG A 296 20.96 22.26 -4.79
C ARG A 296 21.65 21.40 -3.71
N ILE A 297 20.86 20.91 -2.77
CA ILE A 297 21.39 20.16 -1.64
C ILE A 297 21.95 18.80 -2.05
N ALA A 298 21.45 18.18 -3.14
CA ALA A 298 21.98 16.93 -3.69
C ALA A 298 21.61 16.73 -5.17
N SER A 299 22.43 15.97 -5.90
CA SER A 299 22.22 15.61 -7.32
C SER A 299 21.32 14.38 -7.52
N ASN A 300 20.88 13.73 -6.44
CA ASN A 300 20.17 12.44 -6.45
C ASN A 300 18.65 12.56 -6.64
N LEU A 301 18.10 13.78 -6.54
CA LEU A 301 16.68 14.05 -6.75
C LEU A 301 16.49 14.69 -8.12
N THR A 302 15.72 14.03 -8.99
CA THR A 302 15.48 14.52 -10.35
C THR A 302 14.01 14.41 -10.74
N TRP A 303 13.63 15.19 -11.76
CA TRP A 303 12.34 15.02 -12.42
C TRP A 303 12.54 14.14 -13.65
N GLU A 304 11.93 12.97 -13.63
CA GLU A 304 11.90 12.08 -14.78
C GLU A 304 10.50 12.07 -15.40
N THR A 305 10.44 11.94 -16.73
CA THR A 305 9.15 11.81 -17.42
C THR A 305 8.82 10.33 -17.56
N VAL A 306 7.98 9.82 -16.67
CA VAL A 306 7.48 8.43 -16.72
C VAL A 306 6.09 8.46 -17.35
N ALA A 307 5.91 7.72 -18.44
CA ALA A 307 4.63 7.64 -19.18
C ALA A 307 4.04 9.03 -19.56
N GLY A 308 4.90 10.02 -19.84
CA GLY A 308 4.49 11.37 -20.23
C GLY A 308 4.11 12.30 -19.07
N LYS A 309 4.16 11.83 -17.81
CA LYS A 309 3.95 12.64 -16.60
C LYS A 309 5.28 12.89 -15.89
N PRO A 310 5.55 14.12 -15.40
CA PRO A 310 6.73 14.39 -14.59
C PRO A 310 6.56 13.74 -13.21
N VAL A 311 7.40 12.75 -12.91
CA VAL A 311 7.45 12.05 -11.64
C VAL A 311 8.73 12.46 -10.91
N LEU A 312 8.62 12.69 -9.60
CA LEU A 312 9.79 12.95 -8.77
C LEU A 312 10.48 11.61 -8.54
N THR A 313 11.76 11.49 -8.87
CA THR A 313 12.55 10.28 -8.62
C THR A 313 13.70 10.57 -7.67
N PHE A 314 14.03 9.58 -6.86
CA PHE A 314 15.20 9.55 -5.99
C PHE A 314 16.04 8.34 -6.39
N ASP A 315 17.25 8.57 -6.91
CA ASP A 315 18.13 7.51 -7.44
C ASP A 315 17.41 6.55 -8.43
N GLY A 316 16.55 7.10 -9.29
CA GLY A 316 15.74 6.34 -10.25
C GLY A 316 14.51 5.63 -9.67
N ILE A 317 14.24 5.77 -8.36
CA ILE A 317 13.05 5.23 -7.69
C ILE A 317 11.95 6.29 -7.66
N PRO A 318 10.72 5.98 -8.10
CA PRO A 318 9.63 6.94 -8.09
C PRO A 318 9.15 7.26 -6.67
N VAL A 319 8.90 8.55 -6.42
CA VAL A 319 8.42 9.10 -5.14
C VAL A 319 6.97 9.56 -5.29
N HIS A 320 6.08 8.83 -4.64
CA HIS A 320 4.64 9.06 -4.64
C HIS A 320 4.19 9.77 -3.36
N ALA A 321 3.34 10.79 -3.53
CA ALA A 321 2.60 11.36 -2.40
C ALA A 321 1.41 10.44 -2.10
N CYS A 322 1.34 9.91 -0.89
CA CYS A 322 0.18 9.18 -0.40
C CYS A 322 -0.37 9.92 0.82
N ASP A 323 -1.59 10.46 0.71
CA ASP A 323 -2.20 11.24 1.77
C ASP A 323 -2.66 10.37 2.95
N ALA A 324 -2.71 9.04 2.77
CA ALA A 324 -2.98 8.10 3.85
C ALA A 324 -1.88 8.09 4.92
N VAL A 325 -0.64 8.43 4.57
CA VAL A 325 0.48 8.48 5.53
C VAL A 325 0.31 9.66 6.47
N LEU A 326 0.18 9.36 7.77
CA LEU A 326 -0.10 10.33 8.82
C LEU A 326 1.10 11.25 9.09
N SER A 327 0.82 12.49 9.45
CA SER A 327 1.81 13.47 9.95
C SER A 327 1.89 13.52 11.48
N THR A 328 1.09 12.70 12.16
CA THR A 328 0.92 12.67 13.62
C THR A 328 1.09 11.26 14.18
N GLU A 329 2.06 10.52 13.65
CA GLU A 329 2.40 9.20 14.15
C GLU A 329 3.04 9.29 15.54
N ALA A 330 2.71 8.33 16.40
CA ALA A 330 3.43 8.11 17.64
C ALA A 330 4.87 7.67 17.34
N ARG A 331 5.80 8.01 18.24
CA ARG A 331 7.19 7.62 18.11
C ARG A 331 7.35 6.09 18.14
N VAL A 332 8.09 5.56 17.17
CA VAL A 332 8.56 4.16 17.11
C VAL A 332 9.78 3.98 18.03
N VAL A 333 9.77 2.92 18.85
CA VAL A 333 10.77 2.65 19.90
C VAL A 333 11.43 1.28 19.74
#